data_AF-A0A531KV56-F1
#
_entry.id   AF-A0A531KV56-F1
#
_cell.length_a   1.000
_cell.length_b   1.000
_cell.length_c   1.000
_cell.angle_alpha   90.00
_cell.angle_beta   90.00
_cell.angle_gamma   90.00
#
_symmetry.space_group_name_H-M   'P 1'
#
loop_
_entity.id
_entity.type
_entity.pdbx_description
1 polymer ?
#
loop_
_entity_poly.entity_id
_entity_poly.type
_entity_poly.pdbx_seq_one_letter_code
_entity_poly.pdbx_strand_id
1 'polypeptide(L)'
;MRSIRHPGPIASERFAAMPCAAAPLTLRLKAGSSINEAVAQALADAGFGGGYIRLRNARVDPMCYVIPAASPDGTHAAWYSDTFAPEGITVVEDAG
;
A
#
# COMPACT_ATOMS: atom_id res chain seq x y z
N MET A 1 4.02 -23.66 19.91
CA MET A 1 3.79 -22.24 19.53
C MET A 1 4.52 -21.98 18.22
N ARG A 2 3.85 -21.49 17.18
CA ARG A 2 4.51 -21.13 15.90
C ARG A 2 5.22 -19.78 16.08
N SER A 3 6.48 -19.69 15.66
CA SER A 3 7.28 -18.46 15.68
C SER A 3 7.77 -18.11 14.28
N ILE A 4 7.83 -16.82 13.96
CA ILE A 4 8.39 -16.30 12.72
C ILE A 4 9.76 -15.72 13.06
N ARG A 5 10.81 -16.23 12.40
CA ARG A 5 12.19 -15.74 12.58
C ARG A 5 12.65 -15.06 11.30
N HIS A 6 12.99 -13.77 11.40
CA HIS A 6 13.58 -13.04 10.29
C HIS A 6 14.98 -13.61 9.98
N PRO A 7 15.33 -13.86 8.70
CA PRO A 7 16.59 -14.49 8.34
C PRO A 7 17.79 -13.54 8.45
N GLY A 8 17.56 -12.23 8.41
CA GLY A 8 18.61 -11.20 8.54
C GLY A 8 19.13 -11.01 9.98
N PRO A 9 20.29 -10.35 10.12
CA PRO A 9 20.86 -10.03 11.44
C PRO A 9 19.94 -9.10 12.23
N ILE A 10 20.05 -9.17 13.57
CA ILE A 10 19.34 -8.24 14.45
C ILE A 10 19.93 -6.85 14.23
N ALA A 11 19.08 -5.89 13.85
CA ALA A 11 19.48 -4.49 13.76
C ALA A 11 19.86 -3.96 15.16
N SER A 12 21.02 -3.30 15.27
CA SER A 12 21.48 -2.67 16.52
C SER A 12 20.58 -1.50 16.93
N GLU A 13 20.09 -0.76 15.93
CA GLU A 13 19.09 0.28 16.10
C GLU A 13 17.71 -0.27 15.72
N ARG A 14 16.74 -0.11 16.63
CA ARG A 14 15.37 -0.58 16.43
C ARG A 14 14.56 0.32 15.48
N PHE A 15 15.02 1.55 15.27
CA PHE A 15 14.32 2.58 14.52
C PHE A 15 15.33 3.59 13.98
N ALA A 16 15.16 3.98 12.72
CA ALA A 16 15.89 5.08 12.09
C ALA A 16 14.89 5.99 11.37
N ALA A 17 15.01 7.29 11.54
CA ALA A 17 14.23 8.29 10.84
C ALA A 17 15.12 9.46 10.43
N MET A 18 14.75 10.10 9.33
CA MET A 18 15.42 11.27 8.79
C MET A 18 14.41 12.41 8.68
N PRO A 19 14.78 13.66 9.03
CA PRO A 19 13.93 14.81 8.79
C PRO A 19 13.58 14.93 7.31
N CYS A 20 12.33 15.25 7.00
CA CYS A 20 11.88 15.54 5.64
C CYS A 20 10.97 16.76 5.63
N ALA A 21 10.89 17.41 4.47
CA ALA A 21 9.89 18.42 4.18
C ALA A 21 8.80 17.78 3.30
N ALA A 22 7.54 17.96 3.69
CA ALA A 22 6.40 17.52 2.91
C ALA A 22 5.50 18.72 2.60
N ALA A 23 4.91 18.73 1.40
CA ALA A 23 3.92 19.71 1.01
C ALA A 23 2.51 19.08 1.10
N PRO A 24 1.53 19.75 1.73
CA PRO A 24 0.14 19.28 1.68
C PRO A 24 -0.41 19.47 0.26
N LEU A 25 -1.01 18.43 -0.30
CA LEU A 25 -1.63 18.45 -1.62
C LEU A 25 -3.03 17.89 -1.55
N THR A 26 -3.92 18.43 -2.40
CA THR A 26 -5.20 17.79 -2.73
C THR A 26 -5.16 17.42 -4.20
N LEU A 27 -5.13 16.12 -4.48
CA LEU A 27 -4.95 15.58 -5.81
C LEU A 27 -6.25 14.97 -6.31
N ARG A 28 -6.49 15.08 -7.61
CA ARG A 28 -7.58 14.36 -8.29
C ARG A 28 -6.98 13.14 -8.98
N LEU A 29 -7.41 11.96 -8.55
CA LEU A 29 -6.98 10.71 -9.16
C LEU A 29 -7.75 10.46 -10.45
N LYS A 30 -7.05 10.00 -11.50
CA LYS A 30 -7.65 9.62 -12.77
C LYS A 30 -8.48 8.34 -12.60
N ALA A 31 -9.72 8.36 -13.10
CA ALA A 31 -10.57 7.17 -13.14
C ALA A 31 -10.14 6.22 -14.26
N GLY A 32 -10.46 4.92 -14.10
CA GLY A 32 -10.15 3.89 -15.10
C GLY A 32 -8.72 3.33 -15.04
N SER A 33 -7.97 3.66 -14.00
CA SER A 33 -6.65 3.08 -13.70
C SER A 33 -6.66 2.52 -12.28
N SER A 34 -5.67 1.70 -11.93
CA SER A 34 -5.51 1.28 -10.54
C SER A 34 -5.23 2.49 -9.63
N ILE A 35 -5.59 2.39 -8.35
CA ILE A 35 -5.31 3.45 -7.37
C ILE A 35 -3.81 3.78 -7.35
N ASN A 36 -2.95 2.76 -7.38
CA ASN A 36 -1.51 2.93 -7.33
C ASN A 36 -0.98 3.74 -8.52
N GLU A 37 -1.42 3.40 -9.75
CA GLU A 37 -1.03 4.14 -10.95
C GLU A 37 -1.56 5.57 -10.92
N ALA A 38 -2.83 5.76 -10.55
CA ALA A 38 -3.45 7.08 -10.51
C ALA A 38 -2.79 7.99 -9.47
N VAL A 39 -2.37 7.45 -8.33
CA VAL A 39 -1.63 8.17 -7.29
C VAL A 39 -0.22 8.52 -7.76
N ALA A 40 0.50 7.55 -8.31
CA ALA A 40 1.86 7.77 -8.80
C ALA A 40 1.88 8.86 -9.88
N GLN A 41 0.93 8.80 -10.82
CA GLN A 41 0.80 9.83 -11.86
C GLN A 41 0.44 11.19 -11.28
N ALA A 42 -0.53 11.27 -10.37
CA ALA A 42 -0.94 12.55 -9.79
C ALA A 42 0.17 13.22 -8.96
N LEU A 43 1.01 12.43 -8.27
CA LEU A 43 2.20 12.94 -7.58
C LEU A 43 3.25 13.43 -8.58
N ALA A 44 3.52 12.66 -9.63
CA ALA A 44 4.47 13.02 -10.67
C ALA A 44 4.06 14.31 -11.40
N ASP A 45 2.78 14.46 -11.75
CA ASP A 45 2.22 15.65 -12.39
C ASP A 45 2.32 16.89 -11.48
N ALA A 46 2.29 16.70 -10.16
CA ALA A 46 2.52 17.74 -9.16
C ALA A 46 4.01 18.01 -8.87
N GLY A 47 4.94 17.28 -9.50
CA GLY A 47 6.38 17.45 -9.35
C GLY A 47 7.01 16.66 -8.19
N PHE A 48 6.33 15.64 -7.66
CA PHE A 48 6.80 14.83 -6.53
C PHE A 48 7.17 13.41 -6.97
N GLY A 49 8.29 12.89 -6.42
CA GLY A 49 8.70 11.49 -6.64
C GLY A 49 8.01 10.48 -5.73
N GLY A 50 7.26 10.94 -4.72
CA GLY A 50 6.55 10.08 -3.78
C GLY A 50 5.86 10.89 -2.68
N GLY A 51 5.02 10.22 -1.89
CA GLY A 51 4.29 10.85 -0.81
C GLY A 51 3.39 9.87 -0.05
N TYR A 52 2.81 10.35 1.03
CA TYR A 52 1.73 9.69 1.75
C TYR A 52 0.39 10.20 1.23
N ILE A 53 -0.57 9.31 1.00
CA ILE A 53 -1.92 9.67 0.57
C ILE A 53 -2.93 9.30 1.65
N ARG A 54 -4.00 10.08 1.74
CA ARG A 54 -5.22 9.68 2.43
C ARG A 54 -6.36 9.68 1.43
N LEU A 55 -6.98 8.53 1.24
CA LEU A 55 -8.16 8.34 0.42
C LEU A 55 -9.40 8.52 1.31
N ARG A 56 -10.36 9.30 0.83
CA ARG A 56 -11.68 9.43 1.47
C ARG A 56 -12.76 9.31 0.42
N ASN A 57 -13.79 8.52 0.71
CA ASN A 57 -14.92 8.24 -0.17
C ASN A 57 -14.51 7.81 -1.59
N ALA A 58 -13.41 7.06 -1.71
CA ALA A 58 -12.90 6.62 -3.02
C ALA A 58 -13.70 5.39 -3.50
N ARG A 59 -14.28 5.48 -4.69
CA ARG A 59 -15.02 4.38 -5.32
C ARG A 59 -14.06 3.54 -6.16
N VAL A 60 -14.09 2.23 -5.95
CA VAL A 60 -13.18 1.27 -6.59
C VAL A 60 -14.01 0.10 -7.12
N ASP A 61 -13.76 -0.32 -8.36
CA ASP A 61 -14.54 -1.34 -9.03
C ASP A 61 -13.67 -2.18 -10.01
N PRO A 62 -13.38 -3.45 -9.71
CA PRO A 62 -13.50 -4.08 -8.40
C PRO A 62 -12.41 -3.60 -7.43
N MET A 63 -12.62 -3.77 -6.12
CA MET A 63 -11.55 -3.61 -5.14
C MET A 63 -10.65 -4.85 -5.13
N CYS A 64 -9.43 -4.70 -5.65
CA CYS A 64 -8.42 -5.75 -5.62
C CYS A 64 -7.58 -5.65 -4.34
N TYR A 65 -7.53 -6.71 -3.54
CA TYR A 65 -6.75 -6.73 -2.29
C TYR A 65 -6.17 -8.11 -1.98
N VAL A 66 -5.16 -8.12 -1.10
CA VAL A 66 -4.55 -9.34 -0.55
C VAL A 66 -4.59 -9.29 0.98
N ILE A 67 -4.50 -10.44 1.63
CA ILE A 67 -4.39 -10.57 3.09
C ILE A 67 -3.14 -11.36 3.45
N PRO A 68 -2.59 -11.20 4.67
CA PRO A 68 -1.52 -12.06 5.15
C PRO A 68 -1.91 -13.54 5.08
N ALA A 69 -1.02 -14.38 4.55
CA ALA A 69 -1.23 -15.81 4.37
C ALA A 69 0.03 -16.62 4.70
N ALA A 70 -0.10 -17.95 4.73
CA ALA A 70 1.04 -18.85 4.87
C ALA A 70 1.81 -18.96 3.54
N SER A 71 3.14 -19.04 3.61
CA SER A 71 3.96 -19.28 2.41
C SER A 71 3.68 -20.67 1.84
N PRO A 72 3.47 -20.83 0.52
CA PRO A 72 3.24 -22.13 -0.11
C PRO A 72 4.49 -23.03 -0.13
N ASP A 73 5.68 -22.43 -0.08
CA ASP A 73 6.98 -23.10 -0.19
C ASP A 73 7.77 -23.21 1.12
N GLY A 74 7.27 -22.59 2.21
CA GLY A 74 7.93 -22.56 3.51
C GLY A 74 9.25 -21.77 3.56
N THR A 75 9.70 -21.13 2.48
CA THR A 75 10.95 -20.35 2.46
C THR A 75 10.76 -18.90 2.85
N HIS A 76 9.55 -18.37 2.69
CA HIS A 76 9.24 -16.99 3.04
C HIS A 76 8.64 -16.89 4.45
N ALA A 77 9.22 -16.01 5.27
CA ALA A 77 8.75 -15.73 6.63
C ALA A 77 7.44 -14.90 6.65
N ALA A 78 7.13 -14.20 5.55
CA ALA A 78 5.90 -13.44 5.34
C ALA A 78 5.41 -13.66 3.91
N TRP A 79 4.10 -13.82 3.74
CA TRP A 79 3.47 -14.08 2.45
C TRP A 79 2.07 -13.45 2.40
N TYR A 80 1.59 -13.15 1.20
CA TYR A 80 0.25 -12.64 0.95
C TYR A 80 -0.58 -13.68 0.20
N SER A 81 -1.90 -13.67 0.40
CA SER A 81 -2.84 -14.49 -0.37
C SER A 81 -2.76 -14.20 -1.87
N ASP A 82 -3.45 -15.02 -2.67
CA ASP A 82 -3.90 -14.59 -4.00
C ASP A 82 -4.71 -13.29 -3.91
N THR A 83 -4.84 -12.60 -5.04
CA THR A 83 -5.63 -11.38 -5.13
C THR A 83 -7.12 -11.70 -5.08
N PHE A 84 -7.82 -11.14 -4.10
CA PHE A 84 -9.27 -11.10 -4.06
C PHE A 84 -9.77 -9.91 -4.87
N ALA A 85 -10.79 -10.13 -5.70
CA ALA A 85 -11.44 -9.10 -6.51
C ALA A 85 -12.96 -9.38 -6.56
N PRO A 86 -13.69 -9.22 -5.45
CA PRO A 86 -15.14 -9.39 -5.45
C PRO A 86 -15.79 -8.40 -6.43
N GLU A 87 -16.84 -8.85 -7.11
CA GLU A 87 -17.59 -8.01 -8.04
C GLU A 87 -18.29 -6.85 -7.32
N GLY A 88 -18.37 -5.71 -8.01
CA GLY A 88 -19.12 -4.56 -7.58
C GLY A 88 -18.28 -3.46 -6.94
N ILE A 89 -18.94 -2.31 -6.77
CA ILE A 89 -18.31 -1.09 -6.31
C ILE A 89 -18.07 -1.16 -4.81
N THR A 90 -16.82 -1.01 -4.39
CA THR A 90 -16.44 -0.76 -3.01
C THR A 90 -16.17 0.72 -2.81
N VAL A 91 -16.59 1.26 -1.65
CA VAL A 91 -16.26 2.63 -1.24
C VAL A 91 -15.25 2.57 -0.10
N VAL A 92 -14.06 3.10 -0.34
CA VAL A 92 -13.07 3.36 0.71
C VAL A 92 -13.49 4.63 1.44
N GLU A 93 -14.10 4.48 2.62
CA GLU A 93 -14.58 5.62 3.42
C GLU A 93 -13.41 6.49 3.91
N ASP A 94 -12.38 5.85 4.48
CA ASP A 94 -11.17 6.50 4.96
C ASP A 94 -10.00 5.50 4.99
N ALA A 95 -8.91 5.79 4.28
CA ALA A 95 -7.69 5.01 4.30
C ALA A 95 -6.47 5.90 4.11
N GLY A 96 -5.39 5.64 4.85
CA GLY A 96 -4.12 6.36 4.74
C GLY A 96 -3.10 5.81 5.71
#